data_AF-A0A9J5X639-F1
#
_entry.id   AF-A0A9J5X639-F1
#
_cell.length_a   1.000
_cell.length_b   1.000
_cell.length_c   1.000
_cell.angle_alpha   90.00
_cell.angle_beta   90.00
_cell.angle_gamma   90.00
#
_symmetry.space_group_name_H-M   'P 1'
#
loop_
_entity.id
_entity.type
_entity.pdbx_description
1 polymer ?
#
loop_
_entity_poly.entity_id
_entity_poly.type
_entity_poly.pdbx_seq_one_letter_code
_entity_poly.pdbx_strand_id
1 'polypeptide(L)'
;MNCLIQLAAEKVIKCLIQSVRRGIGYFYYYKNNITSMESESDKLTNIRITVQQRAEVARGNLQDISPIGKDWLLNVTATTAQVEDVMGDRAKVERGCFYGWCPNLKSRYSLSRRATKITLELTQLQTEGINPNAFSYDHPVQSDQAIPSNIGELFDYSRKLQMTGSLCGMAGVGKTRLAEKIRLKGKQERLFKDVVMVTVGQQPELKKIQGEIAEGLGLTLEGDNLWIRGERLRTRLMLQNKRNLIILDDVWEALHDLDKLGIPSCGHRCKVILTTRSRNVCEAMEAKKITEVGTLGEEAL
;
A
#
# COMPACT_ATOMS: atom_id res chain seq x y z
N MET A 1 -68.05 -24.75 -12.63
CA MET A 1 -67.14 -23.72 -13.21
C MET A 1 -66.86 -22.56 -12.26
N ASN A 2 -67.86 -22.00 -11.55
CA ASN A 2 -67.68 -20.84 -10.67
C ASN A 2 -66.66 -21.02 -9.51
N CYS A 3 -66.60 -22.19 -8.88
CA CYS A 3 -65.69 -22.40 -7.74
C CYS A 3 -64.19 -22.36 -8.13
N LEU A 4 -63.84 -22.89 -9.31
CA LEU A 4 -62.46 -22.85 -9.84
C LEU A 4 -62.03 -21.43 -10.25
N ILE A 5 -62.95 -20.63 -10.78
CA ILE A 5 -62.71 -19.23 -11.14
C ILE A 5 -62.46 -18.38 -9.87
N GLN A 6 -63.20 -18.64 -8.78
CA GLN A 6 -63.03 -17.97 -7.49
C GLN A 6 -61.68 -18.29 -6.83
N LEU A 7 -61.28 -19.56 -6.83
CA LEU A 7 -59.99 -20.01 -6.28
C LEU A 7 -58.78 -19.47 -7.07
N ALA A 8 -58.91 -19.37 -8.40
CA ALA A 8 -57.91 -18.74 -9.24
C ALA A 8 -57.84 -17.23 -8.98
N ALA A 9 -58.99 -16.55 -8.87
CA ALA A 9 -59.06 -15.12 -8.56
C ALA A 9 -58.43 -14.79 -7.19
N GLU A 10 -58.70 -15.57 -6.14
CA GLU A 10 -58.09 -15.38 -4.82
C GLU A 10 -56.56 -15.56 -4.82
N LYS A 11 -56.05 -16.55 -5.56
CA LYS A 11 -54.60 -16.74 -5.72
C LYS A 11 -53.96 -15.56 -6.45
N VAL A 12 -54.59 -15.08 -7.51
CA VAL A 12 -54.13 -13.91 -8.27
C VAL A 12 -54.16 -12.66 -7.39
N ILE A 13 -55.24 -12.43 -6.64
CA ILE A 13 -55.38 -11.30 -5.70
C ILE A 13 -54.31 -11.38 -4.60
N LYS A 14 -54.04 -12.56 -4.01
CA LYS A 14 -52.94 -12.72 -3.04
C LYS A 14 -51.57 -12.42 -3.64
N CYS A 15 -51.28 -12.92 -4.85
CA CYS A 15 -50.03 -12.60 -5.56
C CYS A 15 -49.90 -11.10 -5.85
N LEU A 16 -51.00 -10.45 -6.26
CA LEU A 16 -51.05 -9.01 -6.50
C LEU A 16 -50.87 -8.23 -5.19
N ILE A 17 -51.55 -8.59 -4.11
CA ILE A 17 -51.37 -7.99 -2.78
C ILE A 17 -49.93 -8.17 -2.29
N GLN A 18 -49.31 -9.33 -2.49
CA GLN A 18 -47.93 -9.56 -2.08
C GLN A 18 -46.94 -8.74 -2.93
N SER A 19 -47.20 -8.61 -4.23
CA SER A 19 -46.41 -7.78 -5.15
C SER A 19 -46.57 -6.28 -4.86
N VAL A 20 -47.79 -5.86 -4.54
CA VAL A 20 -48.13 -4.49 -4.12
C VAL A 20 -47.55 -4.19 -2.74
N ARG A 21 -47.60 -5.13 -1.79
CA ARG A 21 -46.98 -5.01 -0.46
C ARG A 21 -45.45 -4.96 -0.55
N ARG A 22 -44.83 -5.74 -1.44
CA ARG A 22 -43.40 -5.63 -1.78
C ARG A 22 -43.09 -4.30 -2.46
N GLY A 23 -43.95 -3.82 -3.36
CA GLY A 23 -43.81 -2.52 -4.04
C GLY A 23 -43.92 -1.32 -3.10
N ILE A 24 -44.94 -1.29 -2.24
CA ILE A 24 -45.17 -0.24 -1.23
C ILE A 24 -44.11 -0.30 -0.12
N GLY A 25 -43.58 -1.50 0.18
CA GLY A 25 -42.52 -1.70 1.15
C GLY A 25 -41.29 -0.84 0.89
N TYR A 26 -40.84 -0.73 -0.36
CA TYR A 26 -39.69 0.13 -0.71
C TYR A 26 -39.94 1.62 -0.44
N PHE A 27 -41.20 2.07 -0.55
CA PHE A 27 -41.54 3.45 -0.20
C PHE A 27 -41.50 3.67 1.31
N TYR A 28 -42.12 2.79 2.10
CA TYR A 28 -42.18 2.93 3.56
C TYR A 28 -40.81 2.72 4.22
N TYR A 29 -40.03 1.76 3.74
CA TYR A 29 -38.70 1.44 4.25
C TYR A 29 -37.58 2.22 3.56
N TYR A 30 -37.88 3.26 2.77
CA TYR A 30 -36.88 4.05 2.03
C TYR A 30 -35.69 4.46 2.91
N LYS A 31 -35.95 5.08 4.06
CA LYS A 31 -34.89 5.51 4.99
C LYS A 31 -34.06 4.32 5.49
N ASN A 32 -34.73 3.25 5.94
CA ASN A 32 -34.06 2.06 6.45
C ASN A 32 -33.21 1.37 5.38
N ASN A 33 -33.69 1.31 4.13
CA ASN A 33 -32.98 0.69 3.02
C ASN A 33 -31.74 1.50 2.63
N ILE A 34 -31.81 2.83 2.66
CA ILE A 34 -30.65 3.71 2.46
C ILE A 34 -29.63 3.53 3.58
N THR A 35 -30.06 3.62 4.85
CA THR A 35 -29.17 3.46 6.00
C THR A 35 -28.53 2.07 6.06
N SER A 36 -29.26 1.03 5.66
CA SER A 36 -28.72 -0.32 5.51
C SER A 36 -27.61 -0.37 4.45
N MET A 37 -27.84 0.23 3.27
CA MET A 37 -26.82 0.33 2.22
C MET A 37 -25.58 1.10 2.69
N GLU A 38 -25.74 2.23 3.38
CA GLU A 38 -24.62 3.00 3.97
C GLU A 38 -23.81 2.11 4.93
N SER A 39 -24.47 1.44 5.87
CA SER A 39 -23.84 0.53 6.83
C SER A 39 -23.07 -0.60 6.15
N GLU A 40 -23.63 -1.23 5.11
CA GLU A 40 -22.93 -2.29 4.37
C GLU A 40 -21.76 -1.75 3.52
N SER A 41 -21.85 -0.50 3.08
CA SER A 41 -20.75 0.17 2.37
C SER A 41 -19.58 0.42 3.33
N ASP A 42 -19.84 0.91 4.55
CA ASP A 42 -18.80 1.15 5.55
C ASP A 42 -18.05 -0.13 5.94
N LYS A 43 -18.79 -1.25 6.08
CA LYS A 43 -18.18 -2.58 6.31
C LYS A 43 -17.27 -2.98 5.15
N LEU A 44 -17.72 -2.81 3.91
CA LEU A 44 -16.91 -3.12 2.74
C LEU A 44 -15.68 -2.22 2.63
N THR A 45 -15.76 -0.94 3.04
CA THR A 45 -14.61 -0.03 3.10
C THR A 45 -13.53 -0.57 4.05
N ASN A 46 -13.91 -1.09 5.22
CA ASN A 46 -12.94 -1.70 6.16
C ASN A 46 -12.24 -2.94 5.56
N ILE A 47 -13.00 -3.79 4.86
CA ILE A 47 -12.44 -4.94 4.15
C ILE A 47 -11.51 -4.47 3.02
N ARG A 48 -11.92 -3.46 2.24
CA ARG A 48 -11.10 -2.87 1.17
C ARG A 48 -9.76 -2.37 1.70
N ILE A 49 -9.75 -1.64 2.82
CA ILE A 49 -8.52 -1.16 3.47
C ILE A 49 -7.61 -2.34 3.80
N THR A 50 -8.17 -3.41 4.38
CA THR A 50 -7.42 -4.62 4.74
C THR A 50 -6.80 -5.29 3.51
N VAL A 51 -7.56 -5.42 2.42
CA VAL A 51 -7.06 -6.01 1.16
C VAL A 51 -5.99 -5.12 0.52
N GLN A 52 -6.18 -3.81 0.51
CA GLN A 52 -5.18 -2.87 0.00
C GLN A 52 -3.87 -2.93 0.80
N GLN A 53 -3.95 -3.06 2.13
CA GLN A 53 -2.77 -3.25 2.97
C GLN A 53 -2.02 -4.54 2.62
N ARG A 54 -2.73 -5.66 2.43
CA ARG A 54 -2.12 -6.92 1.97
C ARG A 54 -1.48 -6.77 0.59
N ALA A 55 -2.12 -6.04 -0.32
CA ALA A 55 -1.56 -5.78 -1.65
C ALA A 55 -0.26 -4.95 -1.57
N GLU A 56 -0.20 -3.95 -0.71
CA GLU A 56 1.00 -3.15 -0.50
C GLU A 56 2.13 -3.97 0.15
N VAL A 57 1.82 -4.88 1.06
CA VAL A 57 2.78 -5.83 1.65
C VAL A 57 3.33 -6.77 0.57
N ALA A 58 2.46 -7.38 -0.25
CA ALA A 58 2.88 -8.24 -1.35
C ALA A 58 3.80 -7.51 -2.33
N ARG A 59 3.42 -6.30 -2.77
CA ARG A 59 4.27 -5.44 -3.61
C ARG A 59 5.59 -5.08 -2.95
N GLY A 60 5.56 -4.85 -1.63
CA GLY A 60 6.76 -4.66 -0.81
C GLY A 60 7.70 -5.87 -0.84
N ASN A 61 7.14 -7.07 -0.99
CA ASN A 61 7.86 -8.32 -1.10
C ASN A 61 8.14 -8.76 -2.56
N LEU A 62 7.98 -7.84 -3.53
CA LEU A 62 8.12 -8.11 -4.97
C LEU A 62 7.16 -9.18 -5.50
N GLN A 63 5.99 -9.28 -4.87
CA GLN A 63 4.86 -10.11 -5.29
C GLN A 63 3.73 -9.20 -5.75
N ASP A 64 2.75 -9.76 -6.44
CA ASP A 64 1.53 -9.06 -6.81
C ASP A 64 0.31 -9.76 -6.20
N ILE A 65 -0.81 -9.06 -6.14
CA ILE A 65 -2.08 -9.69 -5.79
C ILE A 65 -2.61 -10.49 -6.98
N SER A 66 -3.33 -11.57 -6.67
CA SER A 66 -3.96 -12.43 -7.68
C SER A 66 -4.85 -11.61 -8.62
N PRO A 67 -5.04 -12.05 -9.88
CA PRO A 67 -6.02 -11.45 -10.78
C PRO A 67 -7.41 -11.33 -10.14
N ILE A 68 -7.84 -12.35 -9.40
CA ILE A 68 -9.10 -12.36 -8.64
C ILE A 68 -9.14 -11.19 -7.63
N GLY A 69 -8.06 -10.95 -6.88
CA GLY A 69 -7.97 -9.84 -5.95
C GLY A 69 -7.99 -8.46 -6.64
N LYS A 70 -7.40 -8.36 -7.84
CA LYS A 70 -7.46 -7.13 -8.66
C LYS A 70 -8.88 -6.84 -9.12
N ASP A 71 -9.55 -7.86 -9.66
CA ASP A 71 -10.94 -7.76 -10.11
C ASP A 71 -11.88 -7.41 -8.96
N TRP A 72 -11.67 -7.99 -7.78
CA TRP A 72 -12.42 -7.64 -6.58
C TRP A 72 -12.25 -6.16 -6.21
N LEU A 73 -11.02 -5.62 -6.23
CA LEU A 73 -10.79 -4.19 -5.95
C LEU A 73 -11.46 -3.27 -6.99
N LEU A 74 -11.50 -3.67 -8.26
CA LEU A 74 -12.20 -2.95 -9.33
C LEU A 74 -13.71 -2.96 -9.08
N ASN A 75 -14.29 -4.12 -8.75
CA ASN A 75 -15.71 -4.26 -8.43
C ASN A 75 -16.10 -3.43 -7.22
N VAL A 76 -15.31 -3.48 -6.13
CA VAL A 76 -15.53 -2.62 -4.96
C VAL A 76 -15.52 -1.14 -5.33
N THR A 77 -14.61 -0.72 -6.21
CA THR A 77 -14.54 0.67 -6.68
C THR A 77 -15.80 1.05 -7.47
N ALA A 78 -16.24 0.19 -8.39
CA ALA A 78 -17.45 0.40 -9.18
C ALA A 78 -18.71 0.45 -8.30
N THR A 79 -18.87 -0.48 -7.36
CA THR A 79 -20.03 -0.51 -6.45
C THR A 79 -20.02 0.68 -5.48
N THR A 80 -18.85 1.11 -5.00
CA THR A 80 -18.75 2.32 -4.15
C THR A 80 -19.20 3.57 -4.93
N ALA A 81 -18.84 3.70 -6.21
CA ALA A 81 -19.33 4.80 -7.05
C ALA A 81 -20.87 4.76 -7.23
N GLN A 82 -21.48 3.57 -7.29
CA GLN A 82 -22.95 3.45 -7.31
C GLN A 82 -23.59 3.91 -5.98
N VAL A 83 -22.96 3.63 -4.83
CA VAL A 83 -23.39 4.14 -3.52
C VAL A 83 -23.35 5.66 -3.50
N GLU A 84 -22.24 6.26 -3.95
CA GLU A 84 -22.09 7.71 -4.02
C GLU A 84 -23.15 8.37 -4.91
N ASP A 85 -23.50 7.75 -6.05
CA ASP A 85 -24.55 8.24 -6.93
C ASP A 85 -25.95 8.20 -6.27
N VAL A 86 -26.29 7.10 -5.58
CA VAL A 86 -27.54 7.00 -4.80
C VAL A 86 -27.58 8.05 -3.70
N MET A 87 -26.45 8.31 -3.04
CA MET A 87 -26.33 9.33 -1.99
C MET A 87 -26.47 10.75 -2.53
N GLY A 88 -25.90 11.04 -3.70
CA GLY A 88 -26.08 12.30 -4.41
C GLY A 88 -27.54 12.54 -4.80
N ASP A 89 -28.23 11.51 -5.31
CA ASP A 89 -29.65 11.60 -5.66
C ASP A 89 -30.55 11.72 -4.43
N ARG A 90 -30.23 11.02 -3.33
CA ARG A 90 -30.90 11.21 -2.03
C ARG A 90 -30.86 12.67 -1.59
N ALA A 91 -29.69 13.30 -1.66
CA ALA A 91 -29.55 14.70 -1.28
C ALA A 91 -30.42 15.64 -2.14
N LYS A 92 -30.69 15.30 -3.42
CA LYS A 92 -31.62 16.06 -4.27
C LYS A 92 -33.08 15.82 -3.86
N VAL A 93 -33.44 14.56 -3.58
CA VAL A 93 -34.79 14.17 -3.13
C VAL A 93 -35.14 14.78 -1.77
N GLU A 94 -34.16 14.90 -0.87
CA GLU A 94 -34.32 15.55 0.43
C GLU A 94 -34.32 17.09 0.33
N ARG A 95 -33.78 17.67 -0.75
CA ARG A 95 -33.76 19.13 -0.99
C ARG A 95 -35.02 19.71 -1.67
N GLY A 96 -35.86 18.92 -2.33
CA GLY A 96 -37.13 19.40 -2.94
C GLY A 96 -38.34 19.27 -1.99
N CYS A 97 -39.33 20.18 -1.91
CA CYS A 97 -39.61 21.46 -2.59
C CYS A 97 -40.06 22.54 -1.58
N PHE A 98 -39.83 23.82 -1.93
CA PHE A 98 -40.45 25.00 -1.32
C PHE A 98 -41.98 24.80 -1.17
N TYR A 99 -42.53 25.15 0.00
CA TYR A 99 -43.94 25.02 0.39
C TYR A 99 -44.46 23.60 0.74
N GLY A 100 -43.59 22.65 1.08
CA GLY A 100 -43.93 21.61 2.07
C GLY A 100 -44.95 20.53 1.68
N TRP A 101 -45.40 20.41 0.42
CA TRP A 101 -46.56 19.55 0.10
C TRP A 101 -46.37 18.38 -0.89
N CYS A 102 -45.15 17.92 -1.19
CA CYS A 102 -44.97 16.68 -1.97
C CYS A 102 -43.63 15.97 -1.68
N PRO A 103 -43.58 14.97 -0.78
CA PRO A 103 -42.49 14.00 -0.82
C PRO A 103 -42.58 13.23 -2.14
N ASN A 104 -41.56 13.30 -3.01
CA ASN A 104 -41.57 12.62 -4.30
C ASN A 104 -41.53 11.08 -4.11
N LEU A 105 -42.71 10.47 -3.93
CA LEU A 105 -42.92 9.05 -3.63
C LEU A 105 -42.24 8.14 -4.67
N LYS A 106 -42.34 8.51 -5.95
CA LYS A 106 -41.74 7.77 -7.06
C LYS A 106 -40.22 7.75 -6.97
N SER A 107 -39.60 8.89 -6.65
CA SER A 107 -38.15 8.98 -6.44
C SER A 107 -37.70 8.19 -5.20
N ARG A 108 -38.42 8.28 -4.08
CA ARG A 108 -38.12 7.47 -2.88
C ARG A 108 -38.22 5.97 -3.16
N TYR A 109 -39.26 5.53 -3.87
CA TYR A 109 -39.39 4.15 -4.30
C TYR A 109 -38.22 3.70 -5.19
N SER A 110 -37.87 4.49 -6.20
CA SER A 110 -36.76 4.19 -7.11
C SER A 110 -35.41 4.10 -6.39
N LEU A 111 -35.10 5.08 -5.55
CA LEU A 111 -33.87 5.08 -4.74
C LEU A 111 -33.83 3.91 -3.77
N SER A 112 -34.94 3.62 -3.09
CA SER A 112 -34.99 2.48 -2.19
C SER A 112 -34.73 1.15 -2.91
N ARG A 113 -35.27 0.97 -4.12
CA ARG A 113 -35.03 -0.25 -4.91
C ARG A 113 -33.57 -0.36 -5.35
N ARG A 114 -32.96 0.74 -5.79
CA ARG A 114 -31.54 0.81 -6.13
C ARG A 114 -30.68 0.47 -4.92
N ALA A 115 -30.96 1.07 -3.76
CA ALA A 115 -30.25 0.83 -2.52
C ALA A 115 -30.28 -0.66 -2.14
N THR A 116 -31.47 -1.30 -2.16
CA THR A 116 -31.56 -2.74 -1.86
C THR A 116 -30.80 -3.63 -2.85
N LYS A 117 -30.71 -3.24 -4.12
CA LYS A 117 -29.92 -3.98 -5.11
C LYS A 117 -28.42 -3.86 -4.80
N ILE A 118 -27.95 -2.64 -4.56
CA ILE A 118 -26.55 -2.37 -4.21
C ILE A 118 -26.18 -3.05 -2.89
N THR A 119 -27.08 -3.08 -1.89
CA THR A 119 -26.87 -3.82 -0.64
C THR A 119 -26.53 -5.29 -0.90
N LEU A 120 -27.22 -5.95 -1.84
CA LEU A 120 -26.92 -7.34 -2.18
C LEU A 120 -25.52 -7.48 -2.79
N GLU A 121 -25.16 -6.61 -3.74
CA GLU A 121 -23.82 -6.57 -4.35
C GLU A 121 -22.72 -6.32 -3.29
N LEU A 122 -22.95 -5.39 -2.37
CA LEU A 122 -22.05 -5.10 -1.24
C LEU A 122 -21.86 -6.34 -0.36
N THR A 123 -22.94 -7.00 0.06
CA THR A 123 -22.83 -8.20 0.92
C THR A 123 -22.10 -9.35 0.23
N GLN A 124 -22.29 -9.52 -1.09
CA GLN A 124 -21.54 -10.50 -1.86
C GLN A 124 -20.04 -10.17 -1.87
N LEU A 125 -19.68 -8.92 -2.18
CA LEU A 125 -18.27 -8.48 -2.17
C LEU A 125 -17.63 -8.60 -0.80
N GLN A 126 -18.39 -8.40 0.30
CA GLN A 126 -17.89 -8.64 1.64
C GLN A 126 -17.52 -10.12 1.85
N THR A 127 -18.39 -11.05 1.45
CA THR A 127 -18.10 -12.50 1.58
C THR A 127 -16.89 -12.92 0.77
N GLU A 128 -16.73 -12.38 -0.44
CA GLU A 128 -15.57 -12.62 -1.30
C GLU A 128 -14.28 -12.05 -0.69
N GLY A 129 -14.34 -10.83 -0.14
CA GLY A 129 -13.18 -10.15 0.45
C GLY A 129 -12.69 -10.75 1.77
N ILE A 130 -13.57 -11.43 2.51
CA ILE A 130 -13.23 -12.13 3.76
C ILE A 130 -12.58 -13.49 3.49
N ASN A 131 -12.82 -14.11 2.32
CA ASN A 131 -12.33 -15.45 2.01
C ASN A 131 -10.79 -15.47 1.87
N PRO A 132 -10.05 -16.17 2.76
CA PRO A 132 -8.60 -16.21 2.73
C PRO A 132 -8.03 -16.88 1.47
N ASN A 133 -8.80 -17.75 0.81
CA ASN A 133 -8.37 -18.52 -0.38
C ASN A 133 -8.57 -17.76 -1.70
N ALA A 134 -9.25 -16.61 -1.71
CA ALA A 134 -9.32 -15.75 -2.91
C ALA A 134 -7.96 -15.12 -3.25
N PHE A 135 -6.96 -15.30 -2.38
CA PHE A 135 -5.69 -14.62 -2.39
C PHE A 135 -4.54 -15.64 -2.41
N SER A 136 -4.37 -16.32 -3.55
CA SER A 136 -3.12 -17.03 -3.84
C SER A 136 -2.08 -16.00 -4.26
N TYR A 137 -0.97 -15.93 -3.53
CA TYR A 137 0.18 -15.14 -3.95
C TYR A 137 0.88 -15.95 -5.03
N ASP A 138 0.81 -15.47 -6.28
CA ASP A 138 1.67 -16.05 -7.30
C ASP A 138 3.11 -15.92 -6.82
N HIS A 139 3.83 -17.02 -7.01
CA HIS A 139 5.26 -17.15 -6.79
C HIS A 139 6.02 -15.97 -7.40
N PRO A 140 7.18 -15.60 -6.82
CA PRO A 140 7.83 -14.33 -7.09
C PRO A 140 7.92 -14.14 -8.59
N VAL A 141 7.62 -12.92 -9.05
CA VAL A 141 7.79 -12.52 -10.45
C VAL A 141 9.15 -13.04 -10.89
N GLN A 142 9.14 -14.19 -11.58
CA GLN A 142 10.28 -14.58 -12.36
C GLN A 142 10.36 -13.44 -13.35
N SER A 143 11.48 -12.74 -13.28
CA SER A 143 11.85 -11.82 -14.33
C SER A 143 11.85 -12.63 -15.62
N ASP A 144 10.72 -12.65 -16.32
CA ASP A 144 10.63 -12.99 -17.74
C ASP A 144 11.33 -11.85 -18.50
N GLN A 145 12.62 -11.77 -18.28
CA GLN A 145 13.58 -11.21 -19.20
C GLN A 145 14.57 -12.33 -19.39
N ALA A 146 14.49 -12.95 -20.57
CA ALA A 146 15.49 -13.86 -21.08
C ALA A 146 16.87 -13.38 -20.63
N ILE A 147 17.58 -14.23 -19.88
CA ILE A 147 19.00 -14.03 -19.57
C ILE A 147 19.68 -13.92 -20.94
N PRO A 148 20.22 -12.77 -21.35
CA PRO A 148 21.05 -12.73 -22.53
C PRO A 148 22.33 -13.48 -22.16
N SER A 149 22.53 -14.62 -22.78
CA SER A 149 23.79 -15.35 -22.78
C SER A 149 24.83 -14.51 -23.52
N ASN A 150 25.39 -13.52 -22.83
CA ASN A 150 26.64 -12.81 -23.15
C ASN A 150 27.18 -12.22 -21.83
N ILE A 151 27.76 -13.10 -21.01
CA ILE A 151 28.32 -12.83 -19.67
C ILE A 151 29.74 -12.18 -19.76
N GLY A 152 30.21 -11.78 -20.94
CA GLY A 152 31.61 -11.37 -21.16
C GLY A 152 31.88 -9.88 -21.39
N GLU A 153 30.91 -9.06 -21.81
CA GLU A 153 31.21 -7.71 -22.32
C GLU A 153 30.14 -6.68 -21.93
N LEU A 154 30.03 -6.38 -20.64
CA LEU A 154 29.42 -5.12 -20.15
C LEU A 154 29.93 -4.76 -18.73
N PHE A 155 31.20 -5.03 -18.47
CA PHE A 155 31.90 -4.61 -17.26
C PHE A 155 32.92 -3.53 -17.62
N ASP A 156 32.45 -2.39 -18.12
CA ASP A 156 33.19 -1.15 -17.90
C ASP A 156 32.28 0.06 -18.12
N TYR A 157 31.80 0.63 -17.02
CA TYR A 157 31.53 2.06 -16.90
C TYR A 157 31.49 2.33 -15.40
N SER A 158 32.58 2.89 -14.88
CA SER A 158 32.71 3.45 -13.54
C SER A 158 31.38 4.06 -13.05
N ARG A 159 30.63 3.30 -12.25
CA ARG A 159 29.42 3.75 -11.57
C ARG A 159 29.84 4.38 -10.26
N LYS A 160 30.12 5.68 -10.30
CA LYS A 160 30.35 6.47 -9.09
C LYS A 160 29.18 6.28 -8.13
N LEU A 161 29.48 5.86 -6.90
CA LEU A 161 28.52 5.80 -5.81
C LEU A 161 27.97 7.21 -5.62
N GLN A 162 26.72 7.48 -5.96
CA GLN A 162 26.12 8.78 -5.67
C GLN A 162 25.53 8.81 -4.26
N MET A 163 26.35 8.52 -3.26
CA MET A 163 25.94 8.61 -1.86
C MET A 163 25.59 10.06 -1.50
N THR A 164 24.44 10.26 -0.85
CA THR A 164 23.86 11.60 -0.69
C THR A 164 24.54 12.40 0.42
N GLY A 165 25.09 11.75 1.44
CA GLY A 165 25.93 12.41 2.44
C GLY A 165 26.54 11.48 3.47
N SER A 166 27.46 12.00 4.27
CA SER A 166 28.10 11.28 5.38
C SER A 166 28.25 12.18 6.61
N LEU A 167 28.17 11.55 7.78
CA LEU A 167 28.46 12.15 9.08
C LEU A 167 29.79 11.56 9.58
N CYS A 168 30.83 12.38 9.69
CA CYS A 168 32.13 11.96 10.20
C CYS A 168 32.54 12.74 11.45
N GLY A 169 33.42 12.16 12.28
CA GLY A 169 33.86 12.78 13.53
C GLY A 169 34.29 11.78 14.58
N MET A 170 34.86 12.26 15.68
CA MET A 170 35.41 11.40 16.75
C MET A 170 34.35 10.51 17.42
N ALA A 171 34.80 9.50 18.18
CA ALA A 171 33.90 8.71 19.01
C ALA A 171 33.18 9.60 20.03
N GLY A 172 31.92 9.28 20.38
CA GLY A 172 31.17 10.01 21.41
C GLY A 172 30.53 11.33 20.97
N VAL A 173 30.84 11.89 19.79
CA VAL A 173 30.30 13.18 19.32
C VAL A 173 28.83 13.16 18.90
N GLY A 174 28.15 12.00 19.00
CA GLY A 174 26.71 11.90 18.74
C GLY A 174 26.29 11.69 17.27
N LYS A 175 27.18 11.22 16.38
CA LYS A 175 26.84 10.92 14.97
C LYS A 175 25.64 9.99 14.81
N THR A 176 25.62 8.87 15.54
CA THR A 176 24.51 7.90 15.56
C THR A 176 23.21 8.57 16.00
N ARG A 177 23.27 9.45 17.03
CA ARG A 177 22.11 10.22 17.50
C ARG A 177 21.61 11.21 16.44
N LEU A 178 22.51 11.82 15.67
CA LEU A 178 22.14 12.71 14.56
C LEU A 178 21.51 11.93 13.39
N ALA A 179 22.10 10.79 13.03
CA ALA A 179 21.51 9.86 12.07
C ALA A 179 20.11 9.40 12.49
N GLU A 180 19.90 9.10 13.77
CA GLU A 180 18.57 8.77 14.29
C GLU A 180 17.59 9.94 14.19
N LYS A 181 18.02 11.18 14.51
CA LYS A 181 17.18 12.37 14.29
C LYS A 181 16.79 12.52 12.82
N ILE A 182 17.71 12.29 11.89
CA ILE A 182 17.41 12.30 10.44
C ILE A 182 16.41 11.20 10.08
N ARG A 183 16.58 9.98 10.62
CA ARG A 183 15.66 8.85 10.45
C ARG A 183 14.24 9.21 10.87
N LEU A 184 14.08 9.74 12.09
CA LEU A 184 12.79 10.11 12.66
C LEU A 184 12.13 11.25 11.87
N LYS A 185 12.90 12.30 11.54
CA LYS A 185 12.41 13.43 10.74
C LYS A 185 11.96 12.97 9.35
N GLY A 186 12.76 12.13 8.68
CA GLY A 186 12.41 11.56 7.38
C GLY A 186 11.12 10.75 7.38
N LYS A 187 10.84 10.03 8.47
CA LYS A 187 9.55 9.32 8.68
C LYS A 187 8.40 10.27 8.98
N GLN A 188 8.58 11.23 9.90
CA GLN A 188 7.55 12.17 10.33
C GLN A 188 7.07 13.07 9.18
N GLU A 189 8.01 13.61 8.40
CA GLU A 189 7.71 14.48 7.25
C GLU A 189 7.34 13.69 5.99
N ARG A 190 7.32 12.35 6.06
CA ARG A 190 7.01 11.45 4.92
C ARG A 190 7.84 11.76 3.67
N LEU A 191 9.09 12.19 3.87
CA LEU A 191 10.01 12.51 2.76
C LEU A 191 10.37 11.27 1.96
N PHE A 192 10.46 10.13 2.66
CA PHE A 192 10.73 8.81 2.10
C PHE A 192 9.60 7.87 2.45
N LYS A 193 9.31 6.93 1.53
CA LYS A 193 8.37 5.85 1.77
C LYS A 193 8.94 4.88 2.79
N ASP A 194 10.21 4.50 2.60
CA ASP A 194 10.93 3.61 3.49
C ASP A 194 12.18 4.33 4.04
N VAL A 195 12.41 4.22 5.35
CA VAL A 195 13.61 4.75 6.03
C VAL A 195 14.19 3.64 6.91
N VAL A 196 15.36 3.16 6.52
CA VAL A 196 16.04 2.02 7.15
C VAL A 196 17.37 2.49 7.71
N MET A 197 17.70 2.04 8.92
CA MET A 197 18.98 2.29 9.57
C MET A 197 19.55 0.96 10.02
N VAL A 198 20.77 0.68 9.63
CA VAL A 198 21.46 -0.62 9.79
C VAL A 198 22.83 -0.33 10.39
N THR A 199 23.22 -1.12 11.39
CA THR A 199 24.53 -0.97 12.03
C THR A 199 25.54 -1.88 11.34
N VAL A 200 26.60 -1.31 10.79
CA VAL A 200 27.62 -2.04 10.03
C VAL A 200 28.70 -2.61 10.97
N GLY A 201 29.21 -1.78 11.87
CA GLY A 201 30.24 -2.17 12.83
C GLY A 201 31.61 -2.43 12.20
N GLN A 202 32.52 -3.01 13.01
CA GLN A 202 33.91 -3.28 12.62
C GLN A 202 34.06 -4.47 11.68
N GLN A 203 33.26 -5.51 11.88
CA GLN A 203 33.31 -6.74 11.10
C GLN A 203 31.98 -6.87 10.33
N PRO A 204 31.88 -6.24 9.14
CA PRO A 204 30.64 -6.19 8.40
C PRO A 204 30.25 -7.58 7.86
N GLU A 205 29.15 -8.13 8.37
CA GLU A 205 28.55 -9.35 7.85
C GLU A 205 27.53 -9.02 6.76
N LEU A 206 27.91 -9.09 5.48
CA LEU A 206 27.07 -8.65 4.36
C LEU A 206 25.68 -9.32 4.34
N LYS A 207 25.60 -10.62 4.68
CA LYS A 207 24.32 -11.35 4.74
C LYS A 207 23.39 -10.77 5.79
N LYS A 208 23.93 -10.41 6.95
CA LYS A 208 23.21 -9.79 8.07
C LYS A 208 22.74 -8.39 7.69
N ILE A 209 23.64 -7.58 7.11
CA ILE A 209 23.31 -6.24 6.61
C ILE A 209 22.18 -6.31 5.57
N GLN A 210 22.25 -7.23 4.61
CA GLN A 210 21.15 -7.46 3.65
C GLN A 210 19.85 -7.86 4.35
N GLY A 211 19.92 -8.71 5.37
CA GLY A 211 18.77 -9.11 6.18
C GLY A 211 18.12 -7.93 6.90
N GLU A 212 18.91 -7.11 7.60
CA GLU A 212 18.42 -5.92 8.31
C GLU A 212 17.84 -4.88 7.35
N ILE A 213 18.46 -4.69 6.18
CA ILE A 213 17.91 -3.81 5.14
C ILE A 213 16.56 -4.36 4.65
N ALA A 214 16.50 -5.65 4.34
CA ALA A 214 15.30 -6.28 3.82
C ALA A 214 14.14 -6.24 4.81
N GLU A 215 14.41 -6.51 6.08
CA GLU A 215 13.44 -6.39 7.18
C GLU A 215 12.90 -4.95 7.26
N GLY A 216 13.78 -3.95 7.22
CA GLY A 216 13.39 -2.54 7.20
C GLY A 216 12.54 -2.14 5.98
N LEU A 217 12.64 -2.88 4.88
CA LEU A 217 11.87 -2.67 3.65
C LEU A 217 10.59 -3.54 3.57
N GLY A 218 10.37 -4.44 4.54
CA GLY A 218 9.31 -5.45 4.48
C GLY A 218 9.50 -6.46 3.33
N LEU A 219 10.75 -6.75 2.98
CA LEU A 219 11.14 -7.72 1.95
C LEU A 219 11.62 -9.01 2.60
N THR A 220 11.13 -10.15 2.13
CA THR A 220 11.65 -11.46 2.51
C THR A 220 12.78 -11.86 1.58
N LEU A 221 13.94 -12.18 2.16
CA LEU A 221 15.08 -12.72 1.43
C LEU A 221 15.27 -14.20 1.76
N GLU A 222 15.12 -15.05 0.76
CA GLU A 222 15.30 -16.49 0.86
C GLU A 222 16.71 -16.91 0.41
N GLY A 223 17.19 -18.02 0.97
CA GLY A 223 18.49 -18.61 0.64
C GLY A 223 19.70 -17.81 1.14
N ASP A 224 20.88 -18.37 0.85
CA ASP A 224 22.15 -17.90 1.39
C ASP A 224 23.04 -17.19 0.37
N ASN A 225 22.64 -17.19 -0.90
CA ASN A 225 23.42 -16.57 -1.97
C ASN A 225 23.34 -15.04 -1.88
N LEU A 226 24.44 -14.40 -1.48
CA LEU A 226 24.56 -12.95 -1.35
C LEU A 226 24.18 -12.18 -2.62
N TRP A 227 24.52 -12.71 -3.79
CA TRP A 227 24.24 -12.04 -5.06
C TRP A 227 22.74 -12.03 -5.36
N ILE A 228 22.06 -13.17 -5.24
CA ILE A 228 20.60 -13.27 -5.44
C ILE A 228 19.85 -12.38 -4.44
N ARG A 229 20.28 -12.39 -3.17
CA ARG A 229 19.73 -11.52 -2.13
C ARG A 229 19.93 -10.04 -2.46
N GLY A 230 21.12 -9.68 -2.95
CA GLY A 230 21.46 -8.32 -3.38
C GLY A 230 20.61 -7.85 -4.56
N GLU A 231 20.42 -8.68 -5.59
CA GLU A 231 19.56 -8.32 -6.73
C GLU A 231 18.10 -8.12 -6.31
N ARG A 232 17.60 -8.95 -5.39
CA ARG A 232 16.23 -8.82 -4.86
C ARG A 232 16.07 -7.53 -4.06
N LEU A 233 17.06 -7.17 -3.24
CA LEU A 233 17.12 -5.88 -2.54
C LEU A 233 17.14 -4.71 -3.52
N ARG A 234 18.00 -4.77 -4.55
CA ARG A 234 18.11 -3.73 -5.56
C ARG A 234 16.78 -3.51 -6.27
N THR A 235 16.13 -4.59 -6.69
CA THR A 235 14.81 -4.57 -7.33
C THR A 235 13.79 -3.86 -6.44
N ARG A 236 13.76 -4.17 -5.13
CA ARG A 236 12.87 -3.52 -4.14
C ARG A 236 13.17 -2.04 -3.94
N LEU A 237 14.45 -1.65 -3.95
CA LEU A 237 14.88 -0.26 -3.80
C LEU A 237 14.63 0.58 -5.06
N MET A 238 14.51 -0.06 -6.22
CA MET A 238 14.31 0.57 -7.53
C MET A 238 12.84 0.61 -7.98
N LEU A 239 11.90 0.03 -7.22
CA LEU A 239 10.47 0.08 -7.51
C LEU A 239 10.01 1.51 -7.82
N GLN A 240 9.37 1.68 -8.98
CA GLN A 240 8.88 2.99 -9.41
C GLN A 240 7.84 3.49 -8.39
N ASN A 241 8.00 4.73 -7.91
CA ASN A 241 7.20 5.44 -6.90
C ASN A 241 7.62 5.30 -5.42
N LYS A 242 8.71 4.60 -5.08
CA LYS A 242 9.23 4.58 -3.70
C LYS A 242 10.53 5.38 -3.59
N ARG A 243 10.52 6.42 -2.74
CA ARG A 243 11.76 7.08 -2.30
C ARG A 243 12.23 6.40 -1.03
N ASN A 244 13.47 5.94 -1.00
CA ASN A 244 14.05 5.19 0.10
C ASN A 244 15.23 5.97 0.70
N LEU A 245 15.38 5.91 2.02
CA LEU A 245 16.57 6.37 2.72
C LEU A 245 17.19 5.20 3.47
N ILE A 246 18.44 4.87 3.15
CA ILE A 246 19.24 3.87 3.84
C ILE A 246 20.32 4.60 4.64
N ILE A 247 20.38 4.33 5.94
CA ILE A 247 21.39 4.86 6.85
C ILE A 247 22.29 3.70 7.28
N LEU A 248 23.56 3.78 6.91
CA LEU A 248 24.59 2.83 7.33
C LEU A 248 25.33 3.42 8.54
N ASP A 249 25.01 2.95 9.73
CA ASP A 249 25.58 3.45 10.98
C ASP A 249 26.87 2.70 11.35
N ASP A 250 27.84 3.45 11.87
CA ASP A 250 29.13 2.97 12.36
C ASP A 250 29.91 2.17 11.30
N VAL A 251 30.18 2.80 10.15
CA VAL A 251 30.99 2.23 9.07
C VAL A 251 32.47 2.45 9.35
N TRP A 252 33.21 1.36 9.60
CA TRP A 252 34.64 1.41 9.93
C TRP A 252 35.56 1.37 8.71
N GLU A 253 35.18 0.60 7.70
CA GLU A 253 35.92 0.43 6.45
C GLU A 253 34.98 0.64 5.26
N ALA A 254 35.53 1.02 4.11
CA ALA A 254 34.73 1.25 2.91
C ALA A 254 34.08 -0.04 2.43
N LEU A 255 32.76 0.01 2.23
CA LEU A 255 32.00 -1.07 1.62
C LEU A 255 32.15 -0.98 0.11
N HIS A 256 33.30 -1.47 -0.38
CA HIS A 256 33.70 -1.37 -1.79
C HIS A 256 32.66 -1.95 -2.77
N ASP A 257 31.81 -2.87 -2.31
CA ASP A 257 30.76 -3.50 -3.11
C ASP A 257 29.34 -3.21 -2.56
N LEU A 258 28.93 -1.94 -2.48
CA LEU A 258 27.51 -1.61 -2.21
C LEU A 258 26.55 -2.31 -3.20
N ASP A 259 27.03 -2.56 -4.42
CA ASP A 259 26.30 -3.34 -5.42
C ASP A 259 26.06 -4.79 -4.96
N LYS A 260 27.01 -5.44 -4.27
CA LYS A 260 26.80 -6.77 -3.67
C LYS A 260 25.83 -6.73 -2.50
N LEU A 261 25.77 -5.62 -1.77
CA LEU A 261 24.73 -5.39 -0.76
C LEU A 261 23.34 -5.19 -1.39
N GLY A 262 23.26 -4.96 -2.70
CA GLY A 262 22.00 -4.69 -3.39
C GLY A 262 21.53 -3.24 -3.26
N ILE A 263 22.39 -2.33 -2.80
CA ILE A 263 22.08 -0.90 -2.73
C ILE A 263 22.42 -0.28 -4.08
N PRO A 264 21.43 0.27 -4.83
CA PRO A 264 21.70 0.83 -6.15
C PRO A 264 22.58 2.09 -6.06
N SER A 265 23.65 2.11 -6.85
CA SER A 265 24.62 3.22 -6.93
C SER A 265 24.03 4.50 -7.54
N CYS A 266 22.93 4.38 -8.30
CA CYS A 266 22.38 5.44 -9.13
C CYS A 266 20.86 5.58 -8.95
N GLY A 267 20.41 6.73 -8.46
CA GLY A 267 19.02 7.14 -8.59
C GLY A 267 18.59 8.22 -7.60
N HIS A 268 17.85 9.23 -8.08
CA HIS A 268 17.21 10.26 -7.25
C HIS A 268 16.24 9.70 -6.19
N ARG A 269 15.94 8.39 -6.24
CA ARG A 269 14.93 7.72 -5.43
C ARG A 269 15.53 6.93 -4.25
N CYS A 270 16.81 6.54 -4.29
CA CYS A 270 17.47 5.88 -3.15
C CYS A 270 18.55 6.83 -2.62
N LYS A 271 18.39 7.31 -1.39
CA LYS A 271 19.40 8.11 -0.71
C LYS A 271 20.12 7.23 0.30
N VAL A 272 21.43 7.36 0.34
CA VAL A 272 22.28 6.70 1.34
C VAL A 272 22.93 7.77 2.19
N ILE A 273 22.90 7.56 3.51
CA ILE A 273 23.69 8.30 4.49
C ILE A 273 24.55 7.28 5.23
N LEU A 274 25.79 7.64 5.54
CA LEU A 274 26.59 6.84 6.46
C LEU A 274 27.08 7.66 7.65
N THR A 275 27.35 6.97 8.76
CA THR A 275 28.14 7.52 9.86
C THR A 275 29.47 6.77 9.95
N THR A 276 30.55 7.51 10.17
CA THR A 276 31.90 6.92 10.28
C THR A 276 32.79 7.77 11.18
N ARG A 277 33.87 7.18 11.70
CA ARG A 277 34.93 7.92 12.40
C ARG A 277 35.99 8.46 11.43
N SER A 278 36.08 7.88 10.24
CA SER A 278 37.17 8.13 9.30
C SER A 278 36.70 8.95 8.12
N ARG A 279 37.33 10.10 7.90
CA ARG A 279 37.10 10.90 6.68
C ARG A 279 37.47 10.11 5.42
N ASN A 280 38.50 9.28 5.49
CA ASN A 280 38.92 8.43 4.37
C ASN A 280 37.81 7.45 3.94
N VAL A 281 36.99 6.96 4.88
CA VAL A 281 35.83 6.11 4.55
C VAL A 281 34.78 6.90 3.78
N CYS A 282 34.52 8.16 4.16
CA CYS A 282 33.60 9.03 3.41
C CYS A 282 34.06 9.23 1.96
N GLU A 283 35.36 9.45 1.77
CA GLU A 283 35.97 9.70 0.46
C GLU A 283 36.01 8.42 -0.39
N ALA A 284 36.41 7.29 0.20
CA ALA A 284 36.43 5.98 -0.47
C ALA A 284 35.03 5.50 -0.88
N MET A 285 34.00 5.93 -0.15
CA MET A 285 32.60 5.69 -0.50
C MET A 285 31.99 6.79 -1.37
N GLU A 286 32.80 7.74 -1.84
CA GLU A 286 32.44 8.81 -2.77
C GLU A 286 31.25 9.67 -2.30
N ALA A 287 31.18 9.96 -0.99
CA ALA A 287 30.10 10.76 -0.43
C ALA A 287 30.06 12.19 -1.01
N LYS A 288 28.91 12.60 -1.59
CA LYS A 288 28.75 13.94 -2.18
C LYS A 288 28.88 15.09 -1.18
N LYS A 289 28.47 14.85 0.07
CA LYS A 289 28.51 15.83 1.15
C LYS A 289 29.02 15.19 2.42
N ILE A 290 30.17 15.65 2.89
CA ILE A 290 30.77 15.22 4.14
C ILE A 290 30.45 16.28 5.19
N THR A 291 29.82 15.87 6.29
CA THR A 291 29.50 16.76 7.43
C THR A 291 30.30 16.30 8.64
N GLU A 292 31.19 17.17 9.13
CA GLU A 292 31.93 16.92 10.36
C GLU A 292 31.08 17.24 11.58
N VAL A 293 30.92 16.26 12.44
CA VAL A 293 30.23 16.37 13.72
C VAL A 293 31.30 16.58 14.79
N GLY A 294 31.44 17.83 15.22
CA GLY A 294 32.30 18.20 16.34
C GLY A 294 31.71 17.80 17.69
N THR A 295 32.53 17.88 18.73
CA THR A 295 32.03 17.89 20.11
C THR A 295 31.16 19.13 20.29
N LEU A 296 29.99 18.98 20.94
CA LEU A 296 29.20 20.13 21.38
C LEU A 296 30.14 20.99 22.25
N GLY A 297 30.55 22.16 21.74
CA GLY A 297 31.15 23.18 22.59
C GLY A 297 30.10 23.63 23.61
N GLU A 298 30.55 24.06 24.78
CA GLU A 298 29.74 24.48 25.94
C GLU A 298 28.78 25.68 25.69
N GLU A 299 28.44 26.02 24.46
CA GLU A 299 27.53 27.13 24.12
C GLU A 299 26.08 26.68 23.86
N ALA A 300 25.64 25.60 24.52
CA ALA A 300 24.24 25.16 24.48
C ALA A 300 23.78 24.58 25.82
N LEU A 301 24.07 25.29 26.92
CA LEU A 301 23.38 25.15 28.21
C LEU A 301 22.41 26.32 28.39
#